data_AF-A0A0E0TF28-F1
#
_entry.id   AF-A0A0E0TF28-F1
#
_cell.length_a   1.000
_cell.length_b   1.000
_cell.length_c   1.000
_cell.angle_alpha   90.00
_cell.angle_beta   90.00
_cell.angle_gamma   90.00
#
_symmetry.space_group_name_H-M   'P 1'
#
loop_
_entity.id
_entity.type
_entity.pdbx_description
1 polymer ?
#
loop_
_entity_poly.entity_id
_entity_poly.type
_entity_poly.pdbx_seq_one_letter_code
_entity_poly.pdbx_strand_id
1 'polypeptide(L)'
;MKPLGIVRRIDHLGRITIPMEIRRVHGWNTGTPIEMFATDKGLLLREYGAEQKKLAVIEGLKSLADMVDDDTALAIIGDIME
;
A
#
# COMPACT_ATOMS: atom_id res chain seq x y z
N MET A 1 -2.07 -9.68 15.85
CA MET A 1 -0.92 -8.77 15.64
C MET A 1 0.31 -9.43 16.22
N LYS A 2 1.41 -9.54 15.47
CA LYS A 2 2.69 -10.02 16.02
C LYS A 2 3.54 -8.81 16.40
N PRO A 3 4.02 -8.70 17.65
CA PRO A 3 4.92 -7.62 18.03
C PRO A 3 6.25 -7.79 17.30
N LEU A 4 6.75 -6.73 16.67
CA LEU A 4 8.07 -6.73 16.03
C LEU A 4 9.21 -6.62 17.05
N GLY A 5 8.91 -6.30 18.32
CA GLY A 5 9.91 -6.14 19.38
C GLY A 5 10.82 -4.92 19.22
N ILE A 6 10.53 -4.04 18.25
CA ILE A 6 11.37 -2.86 17.96
C ILE A 6 10.86 -1.66 18.75
N VAL A 7 11.74 -1.06 19.55
CA VAL A 7 11.45 0.15 20.35
C VAL A 7 12.26 1.33 19.81
N ARG A 8 11.61 2.48 19.65
CA ARG A 8 12.24 3.74 19.24
C ARG A 8 11.79 4.87 20.15
N ARG A 9 12.73 5.76 20.48
CA ARG A 9 12.43 6.98 21.22
C ARG A 9 11.88 8.03 20.26
N ILE A 10 10.96 8.84 20.77
CA ILE A 10 10.49 10.05 20.10
C ILE A 10 11.60 11.11 20.20
N ASP A 11 11.84 11.83 19.11
CA ASP A 11 12.79 12.94 19.12
C ASP A 11 12.23 14.22 19.78
N HIS A 12 13.01 15.29 19.81
CA HIS A 12 12.62 16.56 20.42
C HIS A 12 11.45 17.27 19.72
N LEU A 13 11.06 16.85 18.50
CA LEU A 13 9.96 17.42 17.72
C LEU A 13 8.71 16.55 17.74
N GLY A 14 8.73 15.40 18.42
CA GLY A 14 7.59 14.48 18.42
C GLY A 14 7.61 13.44 17.30
N ARG A 15 8.71 13.31 16.54
CA ARG A 15 8.82 12.36 15.43
C ARG A 15 9.34 11.01 15.93
N ILE A 16 8.88 9.93 15.30
CA ILE A 16 9.41 8.57 15.49
C ILE A 16 10.11 8.10 14.22
N THR A 17 11.26 7.46 14.39
CA THR A 17 11.98 6.88 13.24
C THR A 17 11.42 5.49 12.94
N ILE A 18 11.01 5.26 11.69
CA ILE A 18 10.61 3.93 11.21
C ILE A 18 11.87 3.12 10.86
N PRO A 19 12.06 1.91 11.43
CA PRO A 19 13.22 1.06 11.13
C PRO A 19 13.33 0.73 9.63
N MET A 20 14.56 0.63 9.12
CA MET A 20 14.82 0.42 7.70
C MET A 20 14.23 -0.90 7.16
N GLU A 21 14.18 -1.95 7.98
CA GLU A 21 13.59 -3.24 7.60
C GLU A 21 12.10 -3.10 7.28
N ILE A 22 11.34 -2.40 8.13
CA ILE A 22 9.92 -2.12 7.91
C ILE A 22 9.71 -1.28 6.66
N ARG A 23 10.57 -0.27 6.45
CA ARG A 23 10.54 0.53 5.23
C ARG A 23 10.77 -0.31 3.98
N ARG A 24 11.74 -1.24 3.99
CA ARG A 24 12.03 -2.11 2.84
C ARG A 24 10.88 -3.06 2.53
N VAL A 25 10.31 -3.70 3.56
CA VAL A 25 9.18 -4.63 3.39
C VAL A 25 7.96 -3.93 2.78
N HIS A 26 7.71 -2.67 3.17
CA HIS A 26 6.58 -1.90 2.66
C HIS A 26 6.90 -1.00 1.46
N GLY A 27 8.13 -0.99 0.95
CA GLY A 27 8.54 -0.11 -0.15
C GLY A 27 8.51 1.39 0.20
N TRP A 28 8.59 1.76 1.48
CA TRP A 28 8.53 3.15 1.94
C TRP A 28 9.86 3.87 1.74
N ASN A 29 9.95 4.53 0.60
CA ASN A 29 11.06 5.39 0.23
C ASN A 29 10.99 6.75 0.93
N THR A 30 12.06 7.54 0.80
CA THR A 30 12.06 8.91 1.29
C THR A 30 10.98 9.71 0.54
N GLY A 31 10.11 10.39 1.29
CA GLY A 31 9.00 11.15 0.72
C GLY A 31 7.72 10.34 0.45
N THR A 32 7.72 9.02 0.69
CA THR A 32 6.47 8.23 0.64
C THR A 32 5.46 8.83 1.64
N PRO A 33 4.26 9.21 1.18
CA PRO A 33 3.26 9.79 2.07
C PRO A 33 2.67 8.69 2.94
N ILE A 34 2.67 8.90 4.25
CA ILE A 34 2.15 7.95 5.23
C ILE A 34 1.00 8.61 5.98
N GLU A 35 -0.13 7.93 6.02
CA GLU A 35 -1.31 8.33 6.76
C GLU A 35 -1.32 7.66 8.14
N MET A 36 -1.75 8.41 9.15
CA MET A 36 -1.80 7.97 10.54
C MET A 36 -3.24 7.92 11.01
N PHE A 37 -3.64 6.78 11.57
CA PHE A 37 -4.97 6.56 12.12
C PHE A 37 -4.87 6.26 13.61
N ALA A 38 -5.60 7.00 14.42
CA ALA A 38 -5.80 6.66 15.82
C ALA A 38 -6.78 5.50 15.94
N THR A 39 -6.43 4.48 16.72
CA THR A 39 -7.30 3.34 17.03
C THR A 39 -7.36 3.10 18.53
N ASP A 40 -8.27 2.24 18.97
CA ASP A 40 -8.39 1.75 20.34
C ASP A 40 -7.11 1.09 20.88
N LYS A 41 -6.27 0.56 19.99
CA LYS A 41 -5.03 -0.18 20.30
C LYS A 41 -3.75 0.61 20.05
N GLY A 42 -3.85 1.86 19.61
CA GLY A 42 -2.70 2.73 19.36
C GLY A 42 -2.75 3.42 17.99
N LEU A 43 -1.58 3.58 17.37
CA LEU A 43 -1.43 4.27 16.09
C LEU A 43 -1.23 3.27 14.95
N LEU A 44 -2.07 3.34 13.92
CA LEU A 44 -1.92 2.58 12.68
C LEU A 44 -1.33 3.48 11.60
N LEU A 45 -0.29 3.00 10.91
CA LEU A 45 0.36 3.69 9.79
C LEU A 45 0.06 2.95 8.49
N ARG A 46 -0.30 3.68 7.43
CA ARG A 46 -0.55 3.12 6.07
C ARG A 46 0.01 4.05 5.00
N GLU A 47 0.42 3.51 3.85
CA GLU A 47 0.77 4.37 2.69
C GLU A 47 -0.47 5.11 2.23
N TYR A 48 -0.37 6.43 2.15
CA TYR A 48 -1.44 7.27 1.65
C TYR A 48 -1.59 7.11 0.14
N GLY A 49 -2.83 6.95 -0.33
CA GLY A 49 -3.11 6.84 -1.76
C GLY A 49 -2.91 5.44 -2.35
N ALA A 50 -2.48 4.44 -1.57
CA ALA A 50 -2.21 3.10 -2.08
C ALA A 50 -3.48 2.44 -2.67
N GLU A 51 -4.63 2.62 -2.02
CA GLU A 51 -5.91 2.08 -2.50
C GLU A 51 -6.39 2.79 -3.78
N GLN A 52 -6.24 4.11 -3.85
CA GLN A 52 -6.59 4.89 -5.04
C GLN A 52 -5.75 4.48 -6.25
N LYS A 53 -4.45 4.24 -6.06
CA LYS A 53 -3.56 3.73 -7.12
C LYS A 53 -4.04 2.36 -7.63
N LYS A 54 -4.38 1.44 -6.73
CA LYS A 54 -4.91 0.12 -7.12
C LYS A 54 -6.20 0.24 -7.93
N LEU A 55 -7.14 1.05 -7.46
CA LEU A 55 -8.42 1.27 -8.15
C LEU A 55 -8.21 1.83 -9.55
N ALA A 56 -7.31 2.81 -9.71
CA ALA A 56 -6.99 3.38 -11.03
C ALA A 56 -6.38 2.33 -11.99
N VAL A 57 -5.52 1.43 -11.48
CA VAL A 57 -4.97 0.33 -12.29
C VAL A 57 -6.06 -0.64 -12.72
N ILE A 58 -6.95 -1.04 -11.80
CA ILE A 58 -8.07 -1.93 -12.09
C ILE A 58 -9.01 -1.32 -13.14
N GLU A 59 -9.31 -0.03 -13.03
CA GLU A 59 -10.13 0.69 -14.00
C GLU A 59 -9.48 0.74 -15.39
N GLY A 60 -8.16 0.95 -15.44
CA GLY A 60 -7.39 0.88 -16.68
C GLY A 60 -7.42 -0.51 -17.32
N LEU A 61 -7.28 -1.58 -16.52
CA LEU A 61 -7.35 -2.97 -17.01
C LEU A 61 -8.74 -3.33 -17.55
N LYS A 62 -9.81 -2.89 -16.88
CA LYS A 62 -11.20 -3.07 -17.36
C LYS A 62 -11.40 -2.43 -18.74
N SER A 63 -10.95 -1.20 -18.88
CA SER A 63 -11.07 -0.46 -20.14
C SER A 63 -10.32 -1.15 -21.29
N LEU A 64 -9.21 -1.82 -21.00
CA LEU A 64 -8.47 -2.62 -21.98
C LEU A 64 -9.18 -3.94 -22.30
N ALA A 65 -9.75 -4.61 -21.30
CA ALA A 65 -10.52 -5.85 -21.50
C ALA A 65 -11.68 -5.64 -22.49
N ASP A 66 -12.37 -4.50 -22.39
CA ASP A 66 -13.50 -4.14 -23.26
C ASP A 66 -13.09 -3.90 -24.73
N MET A 67 -11.79 -3.70 -25.02
CA MET A 67 -11.25 -3.45 -26.36
C MET A 67 -10.57 -4.69 -26.97
N VAL A 68 -10.47 -5.79 -26.23
CA VAL A 68 -9.73 -6.98 -26.65
C VAL A 68 -10.71 -8.06 -27.08
N ASP A 69 -10.66 -8.41 -28.37
CA ASP A 69 -11.49 -9.44 -28.98
C ASP A 69 -10.87 -10.85 -28.88
N ASP A 70 -9.66 -10.97 -28.32
CA ASP A 70 -8.94 -12.22 -28.18
C ASP A 70 -9.38 -12.97 -26.91
N ASP A 71 -9.99 -14.14 -27.09
CA ASP A 71 -10.51 -14.99 -26.01
C ASP A 71 -9.43 -15.39 -24.99
N THR A 72 -8.16 -15.52 -25.41
CA THR A 72 -7.06 -15.90 -24.50
C THR A 72 -6.66 -14.72 -23.62
N ALA A 73 -6.60 -13.52 -24.20
CA ALA A 73 -6.32 -12.30 -23.46
C ALA A 73 -7.46 -11.93 -22.49
N LEU A 74 -8.72 -12.16 -22.86
CA LEU A 74 -9.87 -11.99 -21.97
C LEU A 74 -9.79 -12.91 -20.74
N ALA A 75 -9.40 -14.17 -20.92
CA ALA A 75 -9.23 -15.12 -19.82
C ALA A 75 -8.12 -14.67 -18.84
N ILE A 76 -6.96 -14.24 -19.35
CA ILE A 76 -5.84 -13.78 -18.51
C ILE A 76 -6.21 -12.50 -17.75
N ILE A 77 -6.93 -11.56 -18.37
CA ILE A 77 -7.34 -10.32 -17.71
C ILE A 77 -8.41 -10.61 -16.63
N GLY A 78 -9.32 -11.55 -16.89
CA GLY A 78 -10.29 -12.03 -15.90
C GLY A 78 -9.62 -12.52 -14.62
N ASP A 79 -8.60 -13.38 -14.74
CA ASP A 79 -7.85 -13.92 -13.60
C ASP A 79 -7.06 -12.86 -12.81
N ILE A 80 -6.70 -11.72 -13.42
CA ILE A 80 -6.00 -10.61 -12.75
C ILE A 80 -6.98 -9.69 -12.02
N MET A 81 -8.23 -9.63 -12.47
CA MET A 81 -9.25 -8.75 -11.92
C MET A 81 -9.99 -9.31 -10.69
N GLU A 82 -9.93 -10.62 -10.46
CA GLU A 82 -10.49 -11.32 -9.28
C GLU A 82 -9.59 -11.19 -8.04
#